data_AF-A0A955PCB1-F1
#
_entry.id   AF-A0A955PCB1-F1
#
_cell.length_a   1.000
_cell.length_b   1.000
_cell.length_c   1.000
_cell.angle_alpha   90.00
_cell.angle_beta   90.00
_cell.angle_gamma   90.00
#
_symmetry.space_group_name_H-M   'P 1'
#
loop_
_entity.id
_entity.type
_entity.pdbx_description
1 polymer ?
#
loop_
_entity_poly.entity_id
_entity_poly.type
_entity_poly.pdbx_seq_one_letter_code
_entity_poly.pdbx_strand_id
1 'polypeptide(L)'
;MDYRFEKFDPQTIKDERLEQLRQLFNQLLMRTGGDVEEALDWMQRLWEYHNFFDGEVSFGEFKEYLEEKGYLEQDEDGYLEITQKGD
;
A
#
# COMPACT_ATOMS: atom_id res chain seq x y z
N MET A 1 33.55 9.66 14.83
CA MET A 1 32.32 9.36 14.07
C MET A 1 31.52 8.37 14.90
N ASP A 2 30.43 8.83 15.50
CA ASP A 2 29.51 8.01 16.28
C ASP A 2 28.57 7.31 15.28
N TYR A 3 28.79 6.02 15.02
CA TYR A 3 27.88 5.23 14.21
C TYR A 3 26.71 4.85 15.12
N ARG A 4 25.66 5.67 15.11
CA ARG A 4 24.37 5.32 15.71
C ARG A 4 23.78 4.20 14.85
N PHE A 5 23.97 2.97 15.29
CA PHE A 5 23.15 1.86 14.80
C PHE A 5 21.72 2.15 15.27
N GLU A 6 20.86 2.56 14.34
CA GLU A 6 19.42 2.55 14.55
C GLU A 6 19.04 1.13 14.94
N LYS A 7 18.35 1.01 16.08
CA LYS A 7 17.94 -0.28 16.60
C LYS A 7 17.06 -0.96 15.55
N PHE A 8 17.42 -2.18 15.20
CA PHE A 8 16.68 -3.01 14.27
C PHE A 8 15.36 -3.39 14.92
N ASP A 9 14.32 -2.60 14.66
CA ASP A 9 12.96 -2.86 15.15
C ASP A 9 12.15 -3.54 14.03
N PRO A 10 11.68 -4.78 14.23
CA PRO A 10 10.95 -5.52 13.19
C PRO A 10 9.61 -4.87 12.82
N GLN A 11 9.06 -4.00 13.68
CA GLN A 11 7.87 -3.22 13.38
C GLN A 11 8.14 -2.13 12.33
N THR A 12 9.32 -1.49 12.36
CA THR A 12 9.69 -0.44 11.40
C THR A 12 9.81 -1.00 9.98
N ILE A 13 10.39 -2.20 9.84
CA ILE A 13 10.49 -2.89 8.54
C ILE A 13 9.09 -3.09 7.94
N LYS A 14 8.13 -3.53 8.74
CA LYS A 14 6.76 -3.78 8.29
C LYS A 14 6.06 -2.50 7.79
N ASP A 15 6.20 -1.41 8.54
CA ASP A 15 5.66 -0.10 8.15
C ASP A 15 6.30 0.42 6.86
N GLU A 16 7.63 0.31 6.72
CA GLU A 16 8.34 0.69 5.49
C GLU A 16 7.89 -0.14 4.28
N ARG A 17 7.63 -1.44 4.47
CA ARG A 17 7.06 -2.30 3.43
C ARG A 17 5.67 -1.84 3.02
N LEU A 18 4.78 -1.59 3.98
CA LEU A 18 3.43 -1.08 3.70
C LEU A 18 3.46 0.25 2.95
N GLU A 19 4.37 1.15 3.32
CA GLU A 19 4.54 2.41 2.62
C GLU A 19 5.04 2.24 1.17
N GLN A 20 5.99 1.35 0.92
CA GLN A 20 6.46 1.04 -0.44
C GLN A 20 5.32 0.50 -1.32
N LEU A 21 4.49 -0.37 -0.76
CA LEU A 21 3.33 -0.92 -1.46
C LEU A 21 2.28 0.15 -1.77
N ARG A 22 2.06 1.07 -0.83
CA ARG A 22 1.17 2.21 -1.03
C ARG A 22 1.65 3.11 -2.17
N GLN A 23 2.95 3.34 -2.27
CA GLN A 23 3.54 4.11 -3.37
C GLN A 23 3.37 3.40 -4.72
N LEU A 24 3.52 2.08 -4.74
CA LEU A 24 3.29 1.28 -5.94
C LEU A 24 1.81 1.28 -6.36
N PHE A 25 0.91 1.09 -5.39
CA PHE A 25 -0.53 1.18 -5.60
C PHE A 25 -0.95 2.54 -6.15
N ASN A 26 -0.44 3.66 -5.62
CA ASN A 26 -0.69 4.99 -6.17
C ASN A 26 -0.24 5.13 -7.64
N GLN A 27 0.91 4.56 -7.99
CA GLN A 27 1.38 4.58 -9.38
C GLN A 27 0.50 3.74 -10.30
N LEU A 28 0.02 2.59 -9.83
CA LEU A 28 -0.94 1.77 -10.57
C LEU A 28 -2.27 2.49 -10.74
N LEU A 29 -2.75 3.13 -9.68
CA LEU A 29 -3.98 3.92 -9.68
C LEU A 29 -3.92 5.09 -10.68
N MET A 30 -2.79 5.80 -10.74
CA MET A 30 -2.58 6.83 -11.77
C MET A 30 -2.56 6.26 -13.19
N ARG A 31 -2.09 5.02 -13.37
CA ARG A 31 -2.05 4.35 -14.67
C ARG A 31 -3.41 3.79 -15.09
N THR A 32 -4.23 3.35 -14.14
CA THR A 32 -5.60 2.87 -14.36
C THR A 32 -6.60 4.02 -14.42
N GLY A 33 -6.14 5.28 -14.39
CA GLY A 33 -6.99 6.46 -14.52
C GLY A 33 -7.84 6.75 -13.29
N GLY A 34 -7.40 6.29 -12.11
CA GLY A 34 -8.16 6.40 -10.87
C GLY A 34 -9.03 5.19 -10.56
N ASP A 35 -8.97 4.13 -11.37
CA ASP A 35 -9.72 2.90 -11.12
C ASP A 35 -9.02 2.05 -10.04
N VAL A 36 -9.66 1.99 -8.87
CA VAL A 36 -9.12 1.33 -7.69
C VAL A 36 -9.19 -0.20 -7.81
N GLU A 37 -10.24 -0.73 -8.43
CA GLU A 37 -10.35 -2.17 -8.61
C GLU A 37 -9.28 -2.71 -9.57
N GLU A 38 -9.04 -2.03 -10.69
CA GLU A 38 -7.94 -2.38 -11.58
C GLU A 38 -6.60 -2.27 -10.86
N ALA A 39 -6.36 -1.20 -10.10
CA ALA A 39 -5.12 -1.03 -9.36
C ALA A 39 -4.90 -2.15 -8.33
N LEU A 40 -5.97 -2.60 -7.65
CA LEU A 40 -5.94 -3.73 -6.72
C LEU A 40 -5.74 -5.08 -7.42
N ASP A 41 -6.35 -5.31 -8.58
CA ASP A 41 -6.12 -6.51 -9.40
C ASP A 41 -4.66 -6.57 -9.87
N TRP A 42 -4.10 -5.45 -10.33
CA TRP A 42 -2.68 -5.37 -10.67
C TRP A 42 -1.77 -5.65 -9.48
N MET A 43 -2.10 -5.11 -8.29
CA MET A 43 -1.36 -5.42 -7.05
C MET A 43 -1.44 -6.91 -6.69
N GLN A 44 -2.62 -7.53 -6.81
CA GLN A 44 -2.81 -8.95 -6.55
C GLN A 44 -1.97 -9.81 -7.49
N ARG A 45 -1.93 -9.48 -8.77
CA ARG A 45 -1.08 -10.17 -9.75
C ARG A 45 0.39 -10.03 -9.39
N LEU A 46 0.84 -8.83 -9.03
CA LEU A 46 2.23 -8.60 -8.59
C LEU A 46 2.57 -9.45 -7.35
N TRP A 47 1.65 -9.55 -6.39
CA TRP A 47 1.76 -10.45 -5.25
C TRP A 47 2.02 -11.90 -5.66
N GLU A 48 1.24 -12.42 -6.61
CA GLU A 48 1.34 -13.80 -7.10
C GLU A 48 2.63 -14.06 -7.87
N TYR A 49 3.06 -13.13 -8.72
CA TYR A 49 4.26 -13.32 -9.54
C TYR A 49 5.56 -13.24 -8.76
N HIS A 50 5.61 -12.40 -7.74
CA HIS A 50 6.88 -12.02 -7.14
C HIS A 50 7.20 -12.75 -5.83
N ASN A 51 6.25 -13.51 -5.23
CA ASN A 51 6.39 -14.09 -3.88
C ASN A 51 7.05 -13.08 -2.92
N PHE A 52 6.77 -11.78 -3.11
CA PHE A 52 7.57 -10.67 -2.57
C PHE A 52 7.35 -10.48 -1.07
N PHE A 53 6.44 -11.25 -0.50
CA PHE A 53 5.80 -11.05 0.79
C PHE A 53 6.01 -12.32 1.60
N ASP A 54 7.28 -12.61 1.83
CA ASP A 54 7.79 -13.73 2.61
C ASP A 54 7.38 -13.57 4.09
N GLY A 55 6.08 -13.66 4.37
CA GLY A 55 5.48 -13.69 5.70
C GLY A 55 5.38 -12.37 6.47
N GLU A 56 6.04 -11.28 6.07
CA GLU A 56 6.05 -10.03 6.86
C GLU A 56 4.76 -9.20 6.74
N VAL A 57 4.12 -9.18 5.56
CA VAL A 57 2.90 -8.40 5.27
C VAL A 57 1.97 -9.21 4.37
N SER A 58 0.72 -9.38 4.80
CA SER A 58 -0.32 -10.04 3.99
C SER A 58 -1.09 -9.04 3.13
N PHE A 59 -1.71 -9.50 2.04
CA PHE A 59 -2.60 -8.65 1.22
C PHE A 59 -3.75 -8.04 2.04
N GLY A 60 -4.30 -8.80 2.99
CA GLY A 60 -5.31 -8.31 3.92
C GLY A 60 -4.81 -7.10 4.74
N GLU A 61 -3.62 -7.21 5.33
CA GLU A 61 -3.04 -6.12 6.12
C GLU A 61 -2.75 -4.88 5.28
N PHE A 62 -2.40 -5.06 4.00
CA PHE A 62 -2.25 -3.93 3.09
C PHE A 62 -3.59 -3.24 2.77
N LYS A 63 -4.67 -4.00 2.57
CA LYS A 63 -6.01 -3.41 2.39
C LYS A 63 -6.43 -2.63 3.63
N GLU A 64 -6.30 -3.24 4.81
CA GLU A 64 -6.59 -2.58 6.08
C GLU A 64 -5.76 -1.30 6.23
N TYR A 65 -4.46 -1.33 5.89
CA TYR A 65 -3.61 -0.14 5.89
C TYR A 65 -4.10 0.95 4.92
N LEU A 66 -4.56 0.59 3.73
CA LEU A 66 -5.09 1.56 2.76
C LEU A 66 -6.42 2.19 3.26
N GLU A 67 -7.28 1.39 3.89
CA GLU A 67 -8.51 1.85 4.55
C GLU A 67 -8.19 2.79 5.71
N GLU A 68 -7.28 2.39 6.60
CA GLU A 68 -6.90 3.19 7.78
C GLU A 68 -6.28 4.54 7.42
N LYS A 69 -5.56 4.60 6.30
CA LYS A 69 -4.95 5.84 5.79
C LYS A 69 -5.91 6.71 4.96
N GLY A 70 -7.14 6.25 4.70
CA GLY A 70 -8.13 6.99 3.91
C GLY A 70 -7.81 7.06 2.41
N TYR A 71 -7.04 6.09 1.89
CA TYR A 71 -6.90 5.90 0.43
C TYR A 71 -8.12 5.20 -0.17
N LEU A 72 -8.89 4.54 0.69
CA LEU A 72 -10.07 3.78 0.37
C LEU A 72 -11.24 4.45 1.10
N GLU A 73 -11.92 5.40 0.46
CA GLU A 73 -13.18 5.97 0.95
C GLU A 73 -14.37 5.32 0.23
N GLN A 74 -15.33 4.78 0.99
CA GLN A 74 -16.45 4.01 0.46
C GLN A 74 -17.58 4.97 0.04
N ASP A 75 -17.60 5.40 -1.23
CA ASP A 75 -18.72 6.18 -1.76
C ASP A 75 -19.91 5.29 -2.15
N GLU A 76 -21.11 5.85 -2.30
CA GLU A 76 -22.39 5.12 -2.49
C GLU A 76 -22.43 4.25 -3.78
N ASP A 77 -21.47 4.44 -4.70
CA ASP A 77 -21.29 3.65 -5.94
C ASP A 77 -20.12 2.64 -5.87
N GLY A 78 -19.42 2.51 -4.73
CA GLY A 78 -18.45 1.44 -4.48
C GLY A 78 -17.02 1.66 -5.01
N TYR A 79 -16.63 2.88 -5.39
CA TYR A 79 -15.26 3.19 -5.82
C TYR A 79 -14.70 4.44 -5.18
N LEU A 80 -13.40 4.36 -4.89
CA LEU A 80 -12.78 5.10 -3.80
C LEU A 80 -12.05 6.32 -4.32
N GLU A 81 -12.52 7.50 -3.94
CA GLU A 81 -11.87 8.76 -4.25
C GLU A 81 -10.61 8.91 -3.39
N ILE A 82 -9.48 9.16 -4.04
CA ILE A 82 -8.25 9.52 -3.35
C ILE A 82 -8.54 10.86 -2.68
N THR A 83 -8.65 10.87 -1.35
CA THR A 83 -8.53 12.14 -0.63
C THR A 83 -7.10 12.62 -0.87
N GLN A 84 -6.93 13.49 -1.86
CA GLN A 84 -5.78 14.37 -1.91
C GLN A 84 -5.81 15.08 -0.56
N LYS A 85 -4.97 14.64 0.37
CA LYS A 85 -4.44 15.53 1.38
C LYS A 85 -3.54 16.52 0.63
N GLY A 86 -4.20 17.41 -0.12
CA GLY A 86 -3.63 18.56 -0.78
C GLY A 86 -3.43 19.61 0.30
N ASP A 87 -2.14 19.81 0.63
CA ASP A 87 -1.55 20.87 1.46
C ASP A 87 -2.05 20.99 2.92
#